data_AF-A0A7X6SRQ7-F1
#
_entry.id   AF-A0A7X6SRQ7-F1
#
_cell.length_a   1.000
_cell.length_b   1.000
_cell.length_c   1.000
_cell.angle_alpha   90.00
_cell.angle_beta   90.00
_cell.angle_gamma   90.00
#
_symmetry.space_group_name_H-M   'P 1'
#
loop_
_entity.id
_entity.type
_entity.pdbx_description
1 polymer ?
#
loop_
_entity_poly.entity_id
_entity_poly.type
_entity_poly.pdbx_seq_one_letter_code
_entity_poly.pdbx_strand_id
1 'polypeptide(L)'
;SAIQNSLLRLCTGKQIAIAIGEPGHFSKLFFGEQVPFFDVTSPDYYLADKSLYAQEEPAPAPVPPPSDPKPYPGEEKEKDIPGKAEEVPEKIYKSVTISGKVDVSNYNQVFSSFIYPLMNNGVEVTIAIKGKNNAVAPLAENSKQIKITRESASQLGLDFKLEE
;
A
#
# COMPACT_ATOMS: atom_id res chain seq x y z
N SER A 1 -18.09 12.30 -7.69
CA SER A 1 -19.20 12.03 -8.64
C SER A 1 -20.35 11.35 -7.91
N ALA A 2 -21.62 11.59 -8.28
CA ALA A 2 -22.77 10.91 -7.68
C ALA A 2 -22.74 9.38 -7.87
N ILE A 3 -22.24 8.93 -9.04
CA ILE A 3 -22.09 7.50 -9.37
C ILE A 3 -21.06 6.87 -8.43
N GLN A 4 -19.88 7.48 -8.30
CA GLN A 4 -18.81 7.00 -7.42
C GLN A 4 -19.27 6.86 -5.97
N ASN A 5 -19.94 7.89 -5.43
CA ASN A 5 -20.47 7.85 -4.06
C ASN A 5 -21.53 6.75 -3.87
N SER A 6 -22.35 6.51 -4.91
CA SER A 6 -23.34 5.44 -4.88
C SER A 6 -22.66 4.07 -4.86
N LEU A 7 -21.68 3.83 -5.74
CA LEU A 7 -20.94 2.56 -5.79
C LEU A 7 -20.19 2.28 -4.48
N LEU A 8 -19.54 3.29 -3.90
CA LEU A 8 -18.90 3.17 -2.59
C LEU A 8 -19.90 2.77 -1.50
N ARG A 9 -21.06 3.45 -1.44
CA ARG A 9 -22.12 3.13 -0.48
C ARG A 9 -22.64 1.71 -0.64
N LEU A 10 -22.84 1.25 -1.88
CA LEU A 10 -23.31 -0.10 -2.19
C LEU A 10 -22.25 -1.16 -1.82
N CYS A 11 -20.97 -0.86 -2.05
CA CYS A 11 -19.85 -1.74 -1.69
C CYS A 11 -19.73 -1.90 -0.17
N THR A 12 -19.72 -0.79 0.58
CA THR A 12 -19.71 -0.82 2.05
C THR A 12 -21.00 -1.44 2.61
N GLY A 13 -22.12 -1.28 1.92
CA GLY A 13 -23.40 -1.93 2.24
C GLY A 13 -23.49 -3.42 1.90
N LYS A 14 -22.40 -4.06 1.46
CA LYS A 14 -22.34 -5.48 1.08
C LYS A 14 -23.33 -5.86 -0.05
N GLN A 15 -23.67 -4.90 -0.91
CA GLN A 15 -24.59 -5.12 -2.03
C GLN A 15 -23.84 -5.46 -3.33
N ILE A 16 -22.68 -4.85 -3.54
CA ILE A 16 -21.78 -5.10 -4.68
C ILE A 16 -20.36 -5.29 -4.18
N ALA A 17 -19.49 -5.94 -4.96
CA ALA A 17 -18.05 -5.91 -4.72
C ALA A 17 -17.37 -5.01 -5.77
N ILE A 18 -16.29 -4.36 -5.36
CA ILE A 18 -15.41 -3.60 -6.26
C ILE A 18 -14.08 -4.34 -6.31
N ALA A 19 -13.55 -4.56 -7.50
CA ALA A 19 -12.29 -5.28 -7.70
C ALA A 19 -11.24 -4.38 -8.36
N ILE A 20 -9.97 -4.68 -8.09
CA ILE A 20 -8.81 -4.12 -8.79
C ILE A 20 -8.12 -5.25 -9.56
N GLY A 21 -7.68 -4.97 -10.79
CA GLY A 21 -6.94 -5.93 -11.63
C GLY A 21 -7.63 -6.13 -12.98
N GLU A 22 -7.58 -7.36 -13.50
CA GLU A 22 -8.15 -7.67 -14.82
C GLU A 22 -9.38 -8.59 -14.69
N PRO A 23 -10.37 -8.50 -15.59
CA PRO A 23 -11.48 -9.44 -15.64
C PRO A 23 -10.98 -10.90 -15.72
N GLY A 24 -11.28 -11.68 -14.68
CA GLY A 24 -10.86 -13.08 -14.55
C GLY A 24 -9.64 -13.30 -13.65
N HIS A 25 -8.84 -12.27 -13.38
CA HIS A 25 -7.73 -12.31 -12.41
C HIS A 25 -7.69 -10.99 -11.62
N PHE A 26 -8.59 -10.86 -10.63
CA PHE A 26 -8.59 -9.73 -9.73
C PHE A 26 -7.50 -9.89 -8.68
N SER A 27 -6.68 -8.85 -8.50
CA SER A 27 -5.60 -8.82 -7.50
C SER A 27 -6.13 -8.48 -6.10
N LYS A 28 -7.26 -7.76 -6.04
CA LYS A 28 -7.95 -7.45 -4.80
C LYS A 28 -9.44 -7.28 -5.04
N LEU A 29 -10.23 -7.73 -4.08
CA LEU A 29 -11.67 -7.55 -4.02
C LEU A 29 -12.02 -6.83 -2.72
N PHE A 30 -12.87 -5.82 -2.82
CA PHE A 30 -13.40 -5.06 -1.70
C PHE A 30 -14.88 -5.39 -1.55
N PHE A 31 -15.29 -5.83 -0.36
CA PHE A 31 -16.69 -6.15 -0.07
C PHE A 31 -17.03 -5.87 1.39
N GLY A 32 -17.98 -4.96 1.63
CA GLY A 32 -18.31 -4.52 2.99
C GLY A 32 -17.25 -3.65 3.66
N GLU A 33 -16.26 -3.20 2.89
CA GLU A 33 -15.19 -2.32 3.31
C GLU A 33 -15.18 -1.04 2.46
N GLN A 34 -14.42 -0.04 2.91
CA GLN A 34 -14.24 1.19 2.14
C GLN A 34 -13.19 0.94 1.06
N VAL A 35 -13.50 1.36 -0.17
CA VAL A 35 -12.53 1.31 -1.28
C VAL A 35 -11.73 2.61 -1.29
N PRO A 36 -10.45 2.60 -0.90
CA PRO A 36 -9.64 3.80 -0.89
C PRO A 36 -9.42 4.29 -2.33
N PHE A 37 -9.56 5.60 -2.56
CA PHE A 37 -9.31 6.23 -3.87
C PHE A 37 -10.06 5.64 -5.05
N PHE A 38 -11.24 5.09 -4.79
CA PHE A 38 -12.10 4.63 -5.86
C PHE A 38 -12.41 5.78 -6.81
N ASP A 39 -11.92 5.68 -8.04
CA ASP A 39 -12.27 6.57 -9.14
C ASP A 39 -13.08 5.75 -10.15
N VAL A 40 -14.32 6.17 -10.36
CA VAL A 40 -15.24 5.50 -11.29
C VAL A 40 -14.78 5.62 -12.75
N THR A 41 -13.89 6.56 -13.06
CA THR A 41 -13.33 6.76 -14.40
C THR A 41 -12.02 6.00 -14.62
N SER A 42 -11.42 5.44 -13.58
CA SER A 42 -10.21 4.62 -13.72
C SER A 42 -10.56 3.26 -14.36
N PRO A 43 -9.77 2.81 -15.34
CA PRO A 43 -9.95 1.51 -15.99
C PRO A 43 -9.50 0.34 -15.09
N ASP A 44 -8.90 0.62 -13.93
CA ASP A 44 -8.34 -0.38 -13.04
C ASP A 44 -9.38 -0.97 -12.07
N TYR A 45 -10.55 -0.33 -11.98
CA TYR A 45 -11.64 -0.75 -11.10
C TYR A 45 -12.76 -1.44 -11.87
N TYR A 46 -13.17 -2.59 -11.37
CA TYR A 46 -14.26 -3.39 -11.93
C TYR A 46 -15.35 -3.61 -10.90
N LEU A 47 -16.59 -3.68 -11.37
CA LEU A 47 -17.69 -4.21 -10.56
C LEU A 47 -17.64 -5.73 -10.62
N ALA A 48 -17.63 -6.35 -9.45
CA ALA A 48 -17.56 -7.79 -9.32
C ALA A 48 -18.80 -8.33 -8.59
N ASP A 49 -19.17 -9.56 -8.90
CA ASP A 49 -20.19 -10.27 -8.15
C ASP A 49 -19.66 -10.63 -6.76
N LYS A 50 -20.52 -10.50 -5.74
CA LYS A 50 -20.19 -10.83 -4.34
C LYS A 50 -19.78 -12.29 -4.14
N SER A 51 -20.21 -13.21 -5.01
CA SER A 51 -19.82 -14.63 -4.95
C SER A 51 -18.34 -14.86 -5.25
N LEU A 52 -17.68 -13.90 -5.92
CA LEU A 52 -16.23 -13.94 -6.17
C LEU A 52 -15.43 -13.55 -4.94
N TYR A 53 -16.07 -12.92 -3.93
CA TYR A 53 -15.45 -12.64 -2.65
C TYR A 53 -15.34 -13.95 -1.85
N ALA A 54 -14.29 -14.72 -2.14
CA ALA A 54 -13.81 -15.72 -1.22
C ALA A 54 -13.15 -14.96 -0.06
N GLN A 55 -13.83 -14.92 1.09
CA GLN A 55 -13.18 -14.51 2.32
C GLN A 55 -11.96 -15.40 2.47
N GLU A 56 -10.75 -14.83 2.43
CA GLU A 56 -9.54 -15.56 2.82
C GLU A 56 -9.78 -16.02 4.26
N GLU A 57 -10.13 -17.29 4.43
CA GLU A 57 -10.16 -17.92 5.73
C GLU A 57 -8.72 -17.82 6.27
N PRO A 58 -8.50 -17.21 7.45
CA PRO A 58 -7.18 -17.19 8.04
C PRO A 58 -6.66 -18.62 8.09
N ALA A 59 -5.50 -18.86 7.47
CA ALA A 59 -4.94 -20.19 7.33
C ALA A 59 -4.97 -20.91 8.70
N PRO A 60 -5.52 -22.13 8.78
CA PRO A 60 -5.51 -22.87 10.03
C PRO A 60 -4.06 -23.06 10.50
N ALA A 61 -3.82 -22.75 11.78
CA ALA A 61 -2.52 -22.92 12.41
C ALA A 61 -1.98 -24.35 12.15
N PRO A 62 -0.66 -24.52 11.97
CA PRO A 62 -0.10 -25.82 11.66
C PRO A 62 -0.36 -26.78 12.84
N VAL A 63 -1.07 -27.86 12.55
CA VAL A 63 -1.28 -28.96 13.50
C VAL A 63 0.07 -29.66 13.73
N PRO A 64 0.59 -29.74 14.98
CA PRO A 64 1.81 -30.50 15.25
C PRO A 64 1.54 -32.01 15.10
N PRO A 65 2.55 -32.81 14.70
CA PRO A 65 2.38 -34.22 14.38
C PRO A 65 2.00 -35.07 15.61
N PRO A 66 1.30 -36.20 15.43
CA PRO A 66 0.83 -37.02 16.54
C PRO A 66 2.01 -37.73 17.20
N SER A 67 2.16 -37.52 18.51
CA SER A 67 3.12 -38.26 19.34
C SER A 67 2.34 -39.29 20.16
N ASP A 68 2.54 -40.56 19.85
CA ASP A 68 2.01 -41.69 20.62
C ASP A 68 2.51 -41.66 22.09
N PRO A 69 1.65 -41.92 23.10
CA PRO A 69 2.05 -41.90 24.50
C PRO A 69 2.47 -43.29 24.99
N LYS A 70 3.67 -43.41 25.59
CA LYS A 70 3.97 -44.46 26.58
C LYS A 70 3.83 -43.88 27.99
N PRO A 71 3.06 -44.50 28.91
CA PRO A 71 2.74 -43.91 30.21
C PRO A 71 3.58 -44.46 31.38
N TYR A 72 3.63 -43.61 32.44
CA TYR A 72 3.82 -43.85 33.88
C TYR A 72 5.21 -43.64 34.50
N PRO A 73 5.29 -43.34 35.83
CA PRO A 73 4.34 -42.64 36.71
C PRO A 73 4.96 -41.61 37.70
N GLY A 74 4.19 -40.54 37.95
CA GLY A 74 4.01 -39.75 39.19
C GLY A 74 5.13 -39.53 40.21
N GLU A 75 5.45 -38.25 40.44
CA GLU A 75 5.66 -37.68 41.78
C GLU A 75 5.27 -36.19 41.78
N GLU A 76 4.93 -35.70 42.97
CA GLU A 76 4.01 -34.59 43.27
C GLU A 76 4.61 -33.17 43.23
N LYS A 77 3.70 -32.18 43.15
CA LYS A 77 3.87 -30.72 43.42
C LYS A 77 4.67 -29.97 42.33
N GLU A 78 4.31 -28.78 41.88
CA GLU A 78 3.68 -27.63 42.53
C GLU A 78 3.09 -26.72 41.45
N LYS A 79 2.14 -25.87 41.83
CA LYS A 79 1.52 -24.87 40.95
C LYS A 79 2.58 -23.94 40.33
N ASP A 80 2.52 -23.74 39.02
CA ASP A 80 2.62 -22.39 38.43
C ASP A 80 2.14 -22.39 36.96
N ILE A 81 1.12 -21.57 36.69
CA ILE A 81 0.74 -21.02 35.36
C ILE A 81 0.78 -19.50 35.60
N PRO A 82 1.22 -18.62 34.67
CA PRO A 82 1.45 -18.81 33.24
C PRO A 82 2.82 -18.32 32.73
N GLY A 83 3.41 -19.07 31.79
CA GLY A 83 4.51 -18.60 30.95
C GLY A 83 4.05 -17.42 30.08
N LYS A 84 4.46 -16.23 30.48
CA LYS A 84 4.44 -14.98 29.73
C LYS A 84 4.94 -15.25 28.30
N ALA A 85 4.08 -15.06 27.30
CA ALA A 85 4.53 -14.89 25.93
C ALA A 85 5.50 -13.71 25.95
N GLU A 86 6.78 -13.96 25.66
CA GLU A 86 7.74 -12.88 25.45
C GLU A 86 7.26 -12.09 24.24
N GLU A 87 6.71 -10.89 24.50
CA GLU A 87 6.52 -9.86 23.49
C GLU A 87 7.89 -9.59 22.86
N VAL A 88 8.09 -10.10 21.65
CA VAL A 88 9.24 -9.71 20.83
C VAL A 88 9.11 -8.20 20.63
N PRO A 89 10.05 -7.39 21.14
CA PRO A 89 9.92 -5.94 21.09
C PRO A 89 9.85 -5.50 19.62
N GLU A 90 8.76 -4.84 19.26
CA GLU A 90 8.54 -4.35 17.91
C GLU A 90 9.66 -3.37 17.53
N LYS A 91 10.33 -3.63 16.41
CA LYS A 91 11.47 -2.82 15.99
C LYS A 91 10.97 -1.54 15.33
N ILE A 92 11.12 -0.43 16.04
CA ILE A 92 10.73 0.91 15.55
C ILE A 92 11.88 1.50 14.71
N TYR A 93 11.59 1.82 13.45
CA TYR A 93 12.54 2.45 12.53
C TYR A 93 12.37 3.97 12.52
N LYS A 94 13.49 4.72 12.49
CA LYS A 94 13.47 6.19 12.44
C LYS A 94 13.08 6.74 11.07
N SER A 95 13.40 6.03 10.00
CA SER A 95 13.18 6.46 8.62
C SER A 95 13.17 5.27 7.68
N VAL A 96 12.41 5.37 6.60
CA VAL A 96 12.40 4.43 5.48
C VAL A 96 12.64 5.21 4.19
N THR A 97 13.58 4.72 3.36
CA THR A 97 13.89 5.32 2.06
C THR A 97 13.54 4.33 0.96
N ILE A 98 12.66 4.73 0.04
CA ILE A 98 12.28 3.96 -1.15
C ILE A 98 12.82 4.73 -2.37
N SER A 99 13.65 4.09 -3.19
CA SER A 99 14.27 4.73 -4.35
C SER A 99 14.30 3.80 -5.55
N GLY A 100 13.95 4.32 -6.73
CA GLY A 100 13.97 3.59 -7.99
C GLY A 100 13.62 4.50 -9.17
N LYS A 101 13.72 3.97 -10.39
CA LYS A 101 13.14 4.63 -11.57
C LYS A 101 11.66 4.25 -11.67
N VAL A 102 10.81 5.24 -11.88
CA VAL A 102 9.36 5.06 -12.02
C VAL A 102 9.00 5.45 -13.45
N ASP A 103 8.27 4.59 -14.14
CA ASP A 103 7.65 4.95 -15.42
C ASP A 103 6.55 5.98 -15.16
N VAL A 104 6.43 6.99 -16.02
CA VAL A 104 5.39 8.04 -15.88
C VAL A 104 4.00 7.43 -15.79
N SER A 105 3.76 6.33 -16.49
CA SER A 105 2.50 5.57 -16.48
C SER A 105 2.13 5.06 -15.08
N ASN A 106 3.13 4.84 -14.22
CA ASN A 106 2.96 4.28 -12.87
C ASN A 106 2.98 5.35 -11.77
N TYR A 107 3.01 6.64 -12.11
CA TYR A 107 3.12 7.71 -11.11
C TYR A 107 1.96 7.69 -10.10
N ASN A 108 0.73 7.42 -10.57
CA ASN A 108 -0.45 7.28 -9.69
C ASN A 108 -0.28 6.12 -8.69
N GLN A 109 0.31 5.01 -9.13
CA GLN A 109 0.57 3.86 -8.25
C GLN A 109 1.60 4.18 -7.18
N VAL A 110 2.62 4.98 -7.49
CA VAL A 110 3.61 5.41 -6.48
C VAL A 110 2.97 6.24 -5.39
N PHE A 111 2.08 7.15 -5.78
CA PHE A 111 1.33 7.94 -4.81
C PHE A 111 0.46 7.05 -3.92
N SER A 112 -0.35 6.17 -4.52
CA SER A 112 -1.28 5.31 -3.79
C SER A 112 -0.61 4.26 -2.89
N SER A 113 0.51 3.68 -3.33
CA SER A 113 1.15 2.57 -2.61
C SER A 113 2.17 3.01 -1.57
N PHE A 114 2.80 4.19 -1.72
CA PHE A 114 3.90 4.60 -0.85
C PHE A 114 3.65 5.92 -0.15
N ILE A 115 3.27 6.97 -0.90
CA ILE A 115 3.15 8.32 -0.35
C ILE A 115 1.94 8.39 0.58
N TYR A 116 0.78 7.98 0.10
CA TYR A 116 -0.45 8.15 0.87
C TYR A 116 -0.50 7.35 2.18
N PRO A 117 -0.12 6.06 2.22
CA PRO A 117 -0.13 5.30 3.48
C PRO A 117 0.77 5.93 4.54
N LEU A 118 1.93 6.48 4.15
CA LEU A 118 2.82 7.17 5.08
C LEU A 118 2.18 8.46 5.60
N MET A 119 1.63 9.30 4.72
CA MET A 119 0.95 10.53 5.12
C MET A 119 -0.25 10.29 6.04
N ASN A 120 -1.06 9.28 5.76
CA ASN A 120 -2.26 8.97 6.54
C ASN A 120 -1.94 8.45 7.95
N ASN A 121 -0.72 7.94 8.16
CA ASN A 121 -0.20 7.54 9.46
C ASN A 121 0.61 8.66 10.16
N GLY A 122 0.52 9.90 9.66
CA GLY A 122 1.21 11.05 10.24
C GLY A 122 2.73 11.02 10.05
N VAL A 123 3.24 10.19 9.14
CA VAL A 123 4.66 10.16 8.78
C VAL A 123 4.92 11.30 7.81
N GLU A 124 5.92 12.12 8.11
CA GLU A 124 6.41 13.15 7.18
C GLU A 124 6.97 12.49 5.92
N VAL A 125 6.49 12.93 4.75
CA VAL A 125 6.94 12.42 3.45
C VAL A 125 7.67 13.50 2.68
N THR A 126 8.92 13.21 2.31
CA THR A 126 9.75 14.07 1.46
C THR A 126 9.91 13.46 0.07
N ILE A 127 9.55 14.21 -0.97
CA ILE A 127 9.70 13.78 -2.38
C ILE A 127 10.89 14.52 -2.99
N ALA A 128 11.86 13.77 -3.53
CA ALA A 128 13.00 14.32 -4.27
C ALA A 128 12.87 14.02 -5.77
N ILE A 129 12.69 15.06 -6.58
CA ILE A 129 12.64 14.96 -8.05
C ILE A 129 14.01 15.29 -8.60
N LYS A 130 14.60 14.37 -9.38
CA LYS A 130 15.92 14.56 -10.02
C LYS A 130 15.84 14.32 -11.52
N GLY A 131 16.13 15.36 -12.30
CA GLY A 131 16.33 15.26 -13.74
C GLY A 131 17.82 15.10 -14.06
N LYS A 132 18.19 14.10 -14.86
CA LYS A 132 19.58 13.95 -15.35
C LYS A 132 19.71 14.56 -16.73
N ASN A 133 20.83 15.28 -16.93
CA ASN A 133 21.19 15.81 -18.22
C ASN A 133 21.32 14.69 -19.27
N ASN A 134 21.01 14.97 -20.52
CA ASN A 134 21.17 14.04 -21.63
C ASN A 134 21.50 14.77 -22.94
N ALA A 135 22.02 14.03 -23.93
CA ALA A 135 22.50 14.61 -25.19
C ALA A 135 21.38 15.13 -26.12
N VAL A 136 20.15 14.65 -25.96
CA VAL A 136 19.02 14.96 -26.86
C VAL A 136 18.29 16.23 -26.43
N ALA A 137 18.15 16.41 -25.11
CA ALA A 137 17.50 17.56 -24.49
C ALA A 137 18.34 18.00 -23.28
N PRO A 138 19.44 18.74 -23.51
CA PRO A 138 20.33 19.13 -22.45
C PRO A 138 19.66 20.11 -21.48
N LEU A 139 19.92 19.93 -20.19
CA LEU A 139 19.47 20.80 -19.11
C LEU A 139 20.33 22.08 -19.03
N ALA A 140 20.40 22.83 -20.14
CA ALA A 140 21.11 24.10 -20.18
C ALA A 140 20.32 25.19 -19.43
N GLU A 141 21.01 26.15 -18.81
CA GLU A 141 20.39 27.20 -18.00
C GLU A 141 19.36 28.04 -18.76
N ASN A 142 19.63 28.30 -20.04
CA ASN A 142 18.73 29.05 -20.92
C ASN A 142 17.67 28.16 -21.61
N SER A 143 17.68 26.84 -21.39
CA SER A 143 16.72 25.91 -22.00
C SER A 143 15.29 26.19 -21.54
N LYS A 144 14.32 25.88 -22.42
CA LYS A 144 12.89 26.00 -22.08
C LYS A 144 12.53 25.08 -20.91
N GLN A 145 13.10 23.87 -20.89
CA GLN A 145 12.85 22.86 -19.85
C GLN A 145 13.25 23.37 -18.46
N ILE A 146 14.43 23.96 -18.31
CA ILE A 146 14.86 24.52 -17.01
C ILE A 146 13.96 25.68 -16.58
N LYS A 147 13.57 26.57 -17.50
CA LYS A 147 12.67 27.68 -17.20
C LYS A 147 11.30 27.20 -16.71
N ILE A 148 10.68 26.28 -17.45
CA ILE A 148 9.38 25.69 -17.09
C ILE A 148 9.47 24.99 -15.72
N THR A 149 10.52 24.20 -15.49
CA THR A 149 10.69 23.46 -14.23
C THR A 149 10.87 24.41 -13.04
N ARG A 150 11.69 25.46 -13.19
CA ARG A 150 11.90 26.49 -12.17
C ARG A 150 10.61 27.24 -11.83
N GLU A 151 9.85 27.64 -12.85
CA GLU A 151 8.57 28.33 -12.65
C GLU A 151 7.55 27.42 -11.94
N SER A 152 7.48 26.16 -12.34
CA SER A 152 6.58 25.16 -11.73
C SER A 152 6.95 24.92 -10.27
N ALA A 153 8.23 24.79 -9.95
CA ALA A 153 8.72 24.66 -8.58
C ALA A 153 8.31 25.88 -7.73
N SER A 154 8.50 27.09 -8.26
CA SER A 154 8.11 28.33 -7.56
C SER A 154 6.60 28.42 -7.31
N GLN A 155 5.76 28.03 -8.27
CA GLN A 155 4.30 28.04 -8.12
C GLN A 155 3.82 27.06 -7.04
N LEU A 156 4.54 25.95 -6.88
CA LEU A 156 4.25 24.92 -5.88
C LEU A 156 4.95 25.17 -4.53
N GLY A 157 5.70 26.27 -4.39
CA GLY A 157 6.48 26.57 -3.18
C GLY A 157 7.62 25.58 -2.91
N LEU A 158 8.14 24.93 -3.95
CA LEU A 158 9.23 23.96 -3.87
C LEU A 158 10.58 24.65 -4.10
N ASP A 159 11.60 24.18 -3.39
CA ASP A 159 12.98 24.61 -3.61
C ASP A 159 13.51 24.08 -4.95
N PHE A 160 14.07 24.97 -5.76
CA PHE A 160 14.75 24.63 -7.02
C PHE A 160 16.25 24.86 -6.88
N LYS A 161 17.06 23.80 -6.98
CA LYS A 161 18.53 23.85 -6.93
C LYS A 161 19.13 23.24 -8.19
N LEU A 162 20.18 23.86 -8.70
CA LEU A 162 21.01 23.31 -9.79
C LEU A 162 22.28 22.71 -9.17
N GLU A 163 22.66 21.52 -9.62
CA GLU A 163 23.96 20.91 -9.32
C GLU A 163 24.85 21.09 -10.56
N GLU A 164 26.05 21.64 -10.35
CA GLU A 164 27.08 21.88 -11.40
C GLU A 164 28.03 20.69 -11.55
#